data_AF-A0A2T1LZF1-F1
#
_entry.id   AF-A0A2T1LZF1-F1
#
_cell.length_a   1.000
_cell.length_b   1.000
_cell.length_c   1.000
_cell.angle_alpha   90.00
_cell.angle_beta   90.00
_cell.angle_gamma   90.00
#
_symmetry.space_group_name_H-M   'P 1'
#
loop_
_entity.id
_entity.type
_entity.pdbx_description
1 polymer ?
#
loop_
_entity_poly.entity_id
_entity_poly.type
_entity_poly.pdbx_seq_one_letter_code
_entity_poly.pdbx_strand_id
1 'polypeptide(L)'
;MLVLEFKVRAKKHQYTAIDEAIRTAQFIQNKCLLYWMDNKEINKYDLNKYCRVLAHDFDFANRLNSQARQSSAERAWSAISRFYDNCKKKVPGKKGYPVFKKNCRSVEYKTTGWQLDKQTRKAITFTDKKSIGRLRLVGSHDLHFYPVESIKRVRLVRKADGYYCQFILSVDLKIDTEPTGKAIGLDVGLES
;
A
#
# COMPACT_ATOMS: atom_id res chain seq x y z
N MET A 1 -1.74 0.93 14.27
CA MET A 1 -2.12 1.38 12.90
C MET A 1 -3.49 0.80 12.60
N LEU A 2 -4.50 1.66 12.43
CA LEU A 2 -5.88 1.27 12.16
C LEU A 2 -6.11 1.25 10.64
N VAL A 3 -6.84 0.25 10.13
CA VAL A 3 -7.25 0.19 8.72
C VAL A 3 -8.75 0.28 8.62
N LEU A 4 -9.26 1.32 7.97
CA LEU A 4 -10.68 1.47 7.65
C LEU A 4 -10.89 1.11 6.19
N GLU A 5 -11.81 0.20 5.91
CA GLU A 5 -12.05 -0.30 4.55
C GLU A 5 -13.46 0.03 4.07
N PHE A 6 -13.55 0.53 2.84
CA PHE A 6 -14.82 0.88 2.19
C PHE A 6 -14.91 0.21 0.83
N LYS A 7 -16.09 -0.32 0.50
CA LYS A 7 -16.38 -0.79 -0.85
C LYS A 7 -16.50 0.40 -1.80
N VAL A 8 -15.92 0.28 -2.99
CA VAL A 8 -15.89 1.32 -4.01
C VAL A 8 -17.02 1.10 -5.02
N ARG A 9 -17.93 2.07 -5.13
CA ARG A 9 -18.88 2.16 -6.24
C ARG A 9 -18.39 3.16 -7.28
N ALA A 10 -18.20 2.68 -8.50
CA ALA A 10 -17.64 3.46 -9.60
C ALA A 10 -18.23 3.02 -10.95
N LYS A 11 -17.95 3.78 -12.01
CA LYS A 11 -18.30 3.42 -13.38
C LYS A 11 -17.30 2.41 -13.95
N LYS A 12 -17.70 1.67 -15.00
CA LYS A 12 -16.86 0.65 -15.65
C LYS A 12 -15.46 1.17 -16.03
N HIS A 13 -15.38 2.36 -16.64
CA HIS A 13 -14.09 2.95 -17.03
C HIS A 13 -13.19 3.26 -15.83
N GLN A 14 -13.77 3.65 -14.68
CA GLN A 14 -13.01 3.91 -13.46
C GLN A 14 -12.45 2.60 -12.89
N TYR A 15 -13.20 1.49 -12.94
CA TYR A 15 -12.67 0.18 -12.55
C TYR A 15 -11.49 -0.26 -13.43
N THR A 16 -11.58 -0.03 -14.75
CA THR A 16 -10.45 -0.25 -15.66
C THR A 16 -9.24 0.63 -15.30
N ALA A 17 -9.46 1.91 -15.01
CA ALA A 17 -8.39 2.81 -14.57
C ALA A 17 -7.73 2.34 -13.26
N ILE A 18 -8.50 1.81 -12.31
CA ILE A 18 -7.96 1.22 -11.07
C ILE A 18 -7.10 -0.01 -11.38
N ASP A 19 -7.57 -0.90 -12.26
CA ASP A 19 -6.79 -2.06 -12.69
C ASP A 19 -5.47 -1.66 -13.36
N GLU A 20 -5.49 -0.64 -14.21
CA GLU A 20 -4.29 -0.10 -14.85
C GLU A 20 -3.32 0.52 -13.84
N ALA A 21 -3.82 1.23 -12.83
CA ALA A 21 -2.99 1.76 -11.75
C ALA A 21 -2.34 0.63 -10.93
N ILE A 22 -3.07 -0.45 -10.63
CA ILE A 22 -2.54 -1.65 -9.94
C ILE A 22 -1.46 -2.33 -10.79
N ARG A 23 -1.69 -2.51 -12.09
CA ARG A 23 -0.71 -3.09 -13.02
C ARG A 23 0.55 -2.21 -13.12
N THR A 24 0.38 -0.90 -13.14
CA THR A 24 1.50 0.05 -13.16
C THR A 24 2.33 -0.05 -11.87
N ALA A 25 1.68 -0.14 -10.72
CA ALA A 25 2.37 -0.35 -9.44
C ALA A 25 3.15 -1.68 -9.42
N GLN A 26 2.57 -2.76 -9.95
CA GLN A 26 3.25 -4.04 -10.10
C GLN A 26 4.48 -3.96 -11.01
N PHE A 27 4.34 -3.30 -12.16
CA PHE A 27 5.44 -3.06 -13.11
C PHE A 27 6.60 -2.35 -12.43
N ILE A 28 6.33 -1.25 -11.72
CA ILE A 28 7.35 -0.48 -11.01
C ILE A 28 8.02 -1.33 -9.94
N GLN A 29 7.25 -2.07 -9.15
CA GLN A 29 7.81 -2.97 -8.13
C GLN A 29 8.78 -3.99 -8.75
N ASN A 30 8.39 -4.61 -9.86
CA ASN A 30 9.23 -5.61 -10.54
C ASN A 30 10.45 -4.98 -11.21
N LYS A 31 10.32 -3.79 -11.81
CA LYS A 31 11.46 -3.05 -12.37
C LYS A 31 12.45 -2.59 -11.30
N CYS A 32 11.97 -2.12 -10.16
CA CYS A 32 12.85 -1.82 -9.02
C CYS A 32 13.56 -3.06 -8.50
N LEU A 33 12.89 -4.21 -8.45
CA LEU A 33 13.54 -5.46 -8.07
C LEU A 33 14.61 -5.86 -9.08
N LEU A 34 14.31 -5.81 -10.38
CA LEU A 34 15.27 -6.10 -11.44
C LEU A 34 16.49 -5.16 -11.36
N TYR A 35 16.25 -3.86 -11.19
CA TYR A 35 17.30 -2.86 -11.03
C TYR A 35 18.23 -3.18 -9.85
N TRP A 36 17.68 -3.66 -8.72
CA TRP A 36 18.50 -4.14 -7.61
C TRP A 36 19.29 -5.42 -7.94
N MET A 37 18.73 -6.32 -8.75
CA MET A 37 19.44 -7.56 -9.15
C MET A 37 20.63 -7.28 -10.07
N ASP A 38 20.47 -6.30 -10.98
CA ASP A 38 21.48 -5.98 -12.01
C ASP A 38 22.61 -5.07 -11.49
N ASN A 39 22.45 -4.47 -10.31
CA ASN A 39 23.37 -3.48 -9.77
C ASN A 39 23.85 -3.85 -8.36
N LYS A 40 25.07 -3.45 -8.01
CA LYS A 40 25.61 -3.62 -6.65
C LYS A 40 25.26 -2.42 -5.78
N GLU A 41 25.17 -2.65 -4.46
CA GLU A 41 25.04 -1.60 -3.43
C GLU A 41 23.80 -0.68 -3.54
N ILE A 42 22.75 -1.14 -4.22
CA ILE A 42 21.49 -0.40 -4.33
C ILE A 42 20.79 -0.34 -2.97
N ASN A 43 20.45 0.87 -2.53
CA ASN A 43 19.66 1.11 -1.33
C ASN A 43 18.22 1.58 -1.64
N LYS A 44 17.42 1.79 -0.58
CA LYS A 44 16.02 2.26 -0.69
C LYS A 44 15.89 3.58 -1.48
N TYR A 45 16.82 4.51 -1.28
CA TYR A 45 16.78 5.83 -1.90
C TYR A 45 17.07 5.75 -3.40
N ASP A 46 17.95 4.84 -3.82
CA ASP A 46 18.23 4.60 -5.23
C ASP A 46 17.01 4.05 -5.97
N LEU A 47 16.27 3.13 -5.35
CA LEU A 47 15.01 2.63 -5.92
C LEU A 47 13.95 3.74 -6.04
N ASN A 48 13.89 4.65 -5.07
CA ASN A 48 13.01 5.81 -5.15
C ASN A 48 13.42 6.80 -6.26
N LYS A 49 14.73 7.03 -6.46
CA LYS A 49 15.25 7.83 -7.58
C LYS A 49 14.92 7.16 -8.92
N TYR A 50 15.05 5.84 -8.99
CA TYR A 50 14.75 5.05 -10.17
C TYR A 50 13.29 5.17 -10.63
N CYS A 51 12.33 5.43 -9.73
CA CYS A 51 10.94 5.75 -10.11
C CYS A 51 10.79 6.98 -11.01
N ARG A 52 11.77 7.92 -11.00
CA ARG A 52 11.80 9.05 -11.94
C ARG A 52 12.22 8.60 -13.32
N VAL A 53 13.24 7.74 -13.41
CA VAL A 53 13.70 7.12 -14.68
C VAL A 53 12.55 6.33 -15.30
N LEU A 54 11.90 5.46 -14.53
CA LEU A 54 10.76 4.69 -15.02
C LEU A 54 9.59 5.55 -15.52
N ALA A 55 9.37 6.72 -14.93
CA ALA A 55 8.33 7.62 -15.42
C ALA A 55 8.75 8.45 -16.63
N HIS A 56 10.05 8.67 -16.82
CA HIS A 56 10.56 9.25 -18.05
C HIS A 56 10.42 8.25 -19.20
N ASP A 57 10.82 7.00 -18.99
CA ASP A 57 10.90 5.99 -20.05
C ASP A 57 9.53 5.39 -20.41
N PHE A 58 8.58 5.39 -19.47
CA PHE A 58 7.27 4.77 -19.65
C PHE A 58 6.15 5.76 -19.33
N ASP A 59 5.44 6.22 -20.37
CA ASP A 59 4.34 7.19 -20.21
C ASP A 59 3.25 6.68 -19.27
N PHE A 60 2.89 5.40 -19.34
CA PHE A 60 1.90 4.84 -18.41
C PHE A 60 2.36 4.88 -16.95
N ALA A 61 3.67 4.79 -16.67
CA ALA A 61 4.22 4.94 -15.33
C ALA A 61 4.23 6.41 -14.89
N ASN A 62 4.51 7.33 -15.83
CA ASN A 62 4.41 8.77 -15.59
C ASN A 62 3.01 9.19 -15.14
N ARG A 63 1.98 8.55 -15.71
CA ARG A 63 0.58 8.86 -15.39
C ARG A 63 0.20 8.51 -13.95
N LEU A 64 0.94 7.60 -13.29
CA LEU A 64 0.73 7.26 -11.88
C LEU A 64 1.38 8.33 -10.96
N ASN A 65 0.67 8.69 -9.89
CA ASN A 65 1.16 9.64 -8.89
C ASN A 65 2.57 9.25 -8.38
N SER A 66 3.45 10.25 -8.21
CA SER A 66 4.84 10.04 -7.82
C SER A 66 5.01 9.28 -6.50
N GLN A 67 4.18 9.56 -5.50
CA GLN A 67 4.22 8.83 -4.23
C GLN A 67 3.69 7.40 -4.38
N ALA A 68 2.76 7.13 -5.29
CA ALA A 68 2.33 5.76 -5.58
C ALA A 68 3.41 4.94 -6.29
N ARG A 69 4.22 5.58 -7.16
CA ARG A 69 5.43 4.97 -7.72
C ARG A 69 6.43 4.64 -6.62
N GLN A 70 6.73 5.60 -5.75
CA GLN A 70 7.63 5.40 -4.60
C GLN A 70 7.12 4.30 -3.67
N SER A 71 5.82 4.25 -3.34
CA SER A 71 5.24 3.16 -2.54
C SER A 71 5.47 1.79 -3.18
N SER A 72 5.48 1.72 -4.52
CA SER A 72 5.76 0.48 -5.26
C SER A 72 7.25 0.10 -5.18
N ALA A 73 8.17 1.06 -5.26
CA ALA A 73 9.59 0.85 -5.00
C ALA A 73 9.86 0.43 -3.55
N GLU A 74 9.17 1.02 -2.58
CA GLU A 74 9.28 0.65 -1.16
C GLU A 74 8.83 -0.79 -0.92
N ARG A 75 7.83 -1.28 -1.64
CA ARG A 75 7.43 -2.70 -1.58
C ARG A 75 8.53 -3.63 -2.10
N ALA A 76 9.25 -3.24 -3.14
CA ALA A 76 10.42 -3.99 -3.61
C ALA A 76 11.53 -3.97 -2.54
N TRP A 77 11.82 -2.79 -1.99
CA TRP A 77 12.79 -2.65 -0.91
C TRP A 77 12.44 -3.48 0.33
N SER A 78 11.17 -3.54 0.74
CA SER A 78 10.76 -4.37 1.89
C SER A 78 11.07 -5.85 1.68
N ALA A 79 10.96 -6.37 0.45
CA ALA A 79 11.35 -7.75 0.14
C ALA A 79 12.87 -7.94 0.21
N ILE A 80 13.63 -6.99 -0.37
CA ILE A 80 15.10 -6.98 -0.35
C ILE A 80 15.65 -6.88 1.07
N SER A 81 15.19 -5.91 1.84
CA SER A 81 15.58 -5.70 3.24
C SER A 81 15.30 -6.96 4.06
N ARG A 82 14.11 -7.55 3.93
CA ARG A 82 13.75 -8.78 4.64
C ARG A 82 14.70 -9.93 4.30
N PHE A 83 15.12 -10.07 3.05
CA PHE A 83 16.09 -11.09 2.64
C PHE A 83 17.44 -10.88 3.35
N TYR A 84 17.97 -9.66 3.36
CA TYR A 84 19.23 -9.35 4.05
C TYR A 84 19.11 -9.48 5.57
N ASP A 85 18.01 -9.03 6.16
CA ASP A 85 17.75 -9.16 7.60
C ASP A 85 17.72 -10.63 8.02
N ASN A 86 17.07 -11.49 7.23
CA ASN A 86 17.09 -12.94 7.43
C ASN A 86 18.50 -13.53 7.31
N CYS A 87 19.31 -13.04 6.35
CA CYS A 87 20.70 -13.45 6.20
C CYS A 87 21.52 -13.07 7.44
N LYS A 88 21.40 -11.84 7.92
CA LYS A 88 22.12 -11.32 9.08
C LYS A 88 21.74 -12.06 10.36
N LYS A 89 20.45 -12.35 10.54
CA LYS A 89 19.92 -13.11 11.69
C LYS A 89 20.19 -14.62 11.63
N LYS A 90 20.79 -15.12 10.55
CA LYS A 90 21.04 -16.56 10.32
C LYS A 90 19.78 -17.42 10.53
N VAL A 91 18.63 -16.94 10.06
CA VAL A 91 17.35 -17.66 10.22
C VAL A 91 17.46 -19.05 9.57
N PRO A 92 17.08 -20.14 10.27
CA PRO A 92 17.11 -21.49 9.71
C PRO A 92 16.24 -21.63 8.46
N GLY A 93 16.65 -22.47 7.50
CA GLY A 93 15.90 -22.75 6.28
C GLY A 93 16.08 -21.73 5.14
N LYS A 94 15.08 -21.64 4.25
CA LYS A 94 15.14 -20.76 3.07
C LYS A 94 14.99 -19.30 3.49
N LYS A 95 16.06 -18.52 3.37
CA LYS A 95 16.08 -17.07 3.67
C LYS A 95 15.11 -16.24 2.82
N GLY A 96 14.66 -16.80 1.69
CA GLY A 96 13.60 -16.25 0.84
C GLY A 96 14.09 -15.12 -0.06
N TYR A 97 14.88 -15.46 -1.09
CA TYR A 97 15.33 -14.46 -2.08
C TYR A 97 14.12 -13.76 -2.73
N PRO A 98 14.15 -12.43 -2.92
CA PRO A 98 13.04 -11.69 -3.50
C PRO A 98 12.71 -12.19 -4.91
N VAL A 99 11.42 -12.36 -5.23
CA VAL A 99 10.96 -12.82 -6.54
C VAL A 99 10.02 -11.80 -7.17
N PHE A 100 9.97 -11.78 -8.50
CA PHE A 100 9.04 -10.91 -9.23
C PHE A 100 7.59 -11.20 -8.85
N LYS A 101 6.85 -10.12 -8.61
CA LYS A 101 5.43 -10.18 -8.27
C LYS A 101 4.64 -10.59 -9.51
N LYS A 102 4.01 -11.77 -9.46
CA LYS A 102 3.11 -12.27 -10.51
C LYS A 102 1.70 -11.67 -10.42
N ASN A 103 1.21 -11.49 -9.20
CA ASN A 103 -0.14 -11.00 -8.92
C ASN A 103 -0.08 -9.84 -7.93
N CYS A 104 -0.32 -8.61 -8.40
CA CYS A 104 -0.59 -7.46 -7.54
C CYS A 104 -2.10 -7.17 -7.52
N ARG A 105 -2.62 -6.81 -6.36
CA ARG A 105 -4.04 -6.49 -6.18
C ARG A 105 -4.26 -5.09 -5.62
N SER A 106 -3.21 -4.29 -5.46
CA SER A 106 -3.37 -2.97 -4.86
C SER A 106 -2.35 -1.94 -5.32
N VAL A 107 -2.80 -0.70 -5.33
CA VAL A 107 -1.97 0.50 -5.51
C VAL A 107 -2.15 1.38 -4.28
N GLU A 108 -1.06 1.94 -3.78
CA GLU A 108 -1.02 2.68 -2.53
C GLU A 108 -0.47 4.09 -2.74
N TYR A 109 -1.22 5.07 -2.28
CA TYR A 109 -0.92 6.48 -2.28
C TYR A 109 -0.59 6.89 -0.84
N LYS A 110 0.44 7.72 -0.65
CA LYS A 110 0.83 8.20 0.68
C LYS A 110 -0.03 9.41 1.06
N THR A 111 0.53 10.61 0.97
CA THR A 111 -0.12 11.87 1.35
C THR A 111 -0.68 12.66 0.16
N THR A 112 -0.36 12.25 -1.07
CA THR A 112 -0.77 12.95 -2.30
C THR A 112 -1.44 11.99 -3.30
N GLY A 113 -2.08 12.55 -4.32
CA GLY A 113 -2.75 11.80 -5.38
C GLY A 113 -4.18 11.38 -5.03
N TRP A 114 -4.69 11.81 -3.88
CA TRP A 114 -6.07 11.60 -3.45
C TRP A 114 -6.56 12.79 -2.62
N GLN A 115 -7.87 12.99 -2.60
CA GLN A 115 -8.56 13.99 -1.79
C GLN A 115 -9.90 13.44 -1.32
N LEU A 116 -10.18 13.53 -0.01
CA LEU A 116 -11.51 13.21 0.52
C LEU A 116 -12.49 14.34 0.24
N ASP A 117 -13.75 13.97 0.06
CA ASP A 117 -14.87 14.92 0.00
C ASP A 117 -14.94 15.72 1.31
N LYS A 118 -14.76 17.05 1.22
CA LYS A 118 -14.58 17.92 2.39
C LYS A 118 -15.82 17.98 3.29
N GLN A 119 -17.01 17.81 2.72
CA GLN A 119 -18.28 17.96 3.43
C GLN A 119 -18.78 16.62 3.97
N THR A 120 -18.73 15.57 3.15
CA THR A 120 -19.39 14.30 3.49
C THR A 120 -18.44 13.17 3.78
N ARG A 121 -17.17 13.24 3.36
CA ARG A 121 -16.19 12.13 3.39
C ARG A 121 -16.72 10.79 2.84
N LYS A 122 -17.83 10.81 2.08
CA LYS A 122 -18.47 9.64 1.43
C LYS A 122 -17.94 9.39 0.02
N ALA A 123 -17.03 10.23 -0.44
CA ALA A 123 -16.35 10.09 -1.71
C ALA A 123 -14.87 10.45 -1.58
N ILE A 124 -14.08 9.87 -2.47
CA ILE A 124 -12.65 10.14 -2.60
C ILE A 124 -12.34 10.42 -4.07
N THR A 125 -11.53 11.44 -4.34
CA THR A 125 -11.10 11.79 -5.69
C THR A 125 -9.63 11.50 -5.84
N PHE A 126 -9.28 10.63 -6.80
CA PHE A 126 -7.90 10.39 -7.20
C PHE A 126 -7.52 11.39 -8.29
N THR A 127 -6.39 12.07 -8.09
CA THR A 127 -5.97 13.24 -8.90
C THR A 127 -4.77 12.95 -9.80
N ASP A 128 -4.44 11.68 -9.98
CA ASP A 128 -3.40 11.28 -10.91
C ASP A 128 -3.90 11.31 -12.38
N LYS A 129 -2.99 11.04 -13.32
CA LYS A 129 -3.32 11.03 -14.75
C LYS A 129 -3.80 9.65 -15.21
N LYS A 130 -4.26 8.79 -14.28
CA LYS A 130 -4.87 7.48 -14.60
C LYS A 130 -6.36 7.57 -14.88
N SER A 131 -6.96 8.75 -14.73
CA SER A 131 -8.40 8.96 -14.98
C SER A 131 -9.31 8.12 -14.06
N ILE A 132 -8.85 7.82 -12.83
CA ILE A 132 -9.69 7.17 -11.81
C ILE A 132 -10.80 8.14 -11.35
N GLY A 133 -10.45 9.40 -11.08
CA GLY A 133 -11.39 10.45 -10.71
C GLY A 133 -12.10 10.20 -9.37
N ARG A 134 -13.35 10.68 -9.27
CA ARG A 134 -14.16 10.62 -8.05
C ARG A 134 -14.85 9.27 -7.88
N LEU A 135 -14.65 8.63 -6.75
CA LEU A 135 -15.20 7.33 -6.37
C LEU A 135 -16.11 7.47 -5.15
N ARG A 136 -17.22 6.74 -5.14
CA ARG A 136 -18.13 6.67 -3.98
C ARG A 136 -17.66 5.59 -3.01
N LEU A 137 -17.55 5.95 -1.73
CA LEU A 137 -17.22 5.05 -0.64
C LEU A 137 -18.52 4.50 -0.04
N VAL A 138 -18.58 3.18 0.15
CA VAL A 138 -19.71 2.47 0.74
C VAL A 138 -19.19 1.60 1.87
N GLY A 139 -19.66 1.85 3.08
CA GLY A 139 -19.25 1.14 4.29
C GLY A 139 -19.97 1.70 5.51
N SER A 140 -19.76 1.05 6.66
CA SER A 140 -20.34 1.44 7.95
C SER A 140 -19.44 2.36 8.77
N HIS A 141 -18.15 2.43 8.46
CA HIS A 141 -17.21 3.28 9.17
C HIS A 141 -17.49 4.76 8.90
N ASP A 142 -17.36 5.60 9.94
CA ASP A 142 -17.43 7.05 9.79
C ASP A 142 -16.03 7.68 9.76
N LEU A 143 -15.65 8.22 8.61
CA LEU A 143 -14.38 8.93 8.44
C LEU A 143 -14.37 10.29 9.15
N HIS A 144 -15.50 10.86 9.57
CA HIS A 144 -15.52 12.15 10.28
C HIS A 144 -14.88 12.07 11.67
N PHE A 145 -14.96 10.89 12.30
CA PHE A 145 -14.40 10.68 13.63
C PHE A 145 -12.87 10.87 13.67
N TYR A 146 -12.19 10.71 12.53
CA TYR A 146 -10.74 10.77 12.45
C TYR A 146 -10.27 12.05 11.73
N PRO A 147 -9.24 12.75 12.25
CA PRO A 147 -8.60 13.85 11.51
C PRO A 147 -8.00 13.32 10.20
N VAL A 148 -8.08 14.11 9.12
CA VAL A 148 -7.55 13.68 7.81
C VAL A 148 -6.03 13.50 7.87
N GLU A 149 -5.36 14.26 8.71
CA GLU A 149 -3.92 14.25 8.98
C GLU A 149 -3.45 12.92 9.60
N SER A 150 -4.37 12.20 10.25
CA SER A 150 -4.12 10.87 10.79
C SER A 150 -4.00 9.81 9.70
N ILE A 151 -4.58 10.06 8.52
CA ILE A 151 -4.52 9.16 7.36
C ILE A 151 -3.11 9.26 6.75
N LYS A 152 -2.33 8.19 6.89
CA LYS A 152 -0.96 8.16 6.37
C LYS A 152 -0.88 7.60 4.96
N ARG A 153 -1.82 6.71 4.60
CA ARG A 153 -1.87 6.09 3.27
C ARG A 153 -3.30 5.77 2.89
N VAL A 154 -3.57 5.82 1.58
CA VAL A 154 -4.79 5.36 0.95
C VAL A 154 -4.44 4.29 -0.06
N ARG A 155 -5.15 3.17 -0.03
CA ARG A 155 -4.89 2.04 -0.92
C ARG A 155 -6.15 1.61 -1.64
N LEU A 156 -6.08 1.53 -2.96
CA LEU A 156 -7.10 0.87 -3.77
C LEU A 156 -6.74 -0.61 -3.89
N VAL A 157 -7.71 -1.48 -3.60
CA VAL A 157 -7.53 -2.93 -3.55
C VAL A 157 -8.60 -3.60 -4.41
N ARG A 158 -8.18 -4.53 -5.28
CA ARG A 158 -9.07 -5.44 -6.00
C ARG A 158 -9.21 -6.74 -5.21
N LYS A 159 -10.45 -7.07 -4.84
CA LYS A 159 -10.84 -8.35 -4.22
C LYS A 159 -11.71 -9.14 -5.20
N ALA A 160 -12.12 -10.35 -4.80
CA ALA A 160 -12.95 -11.21 -5.63
C ALA A 160 -14.33 -10.61 -5.91
N ASP A 161 -14.90 -9.89 -4.93
CA ASP A 161 -16.27 -9.35 -4.96
C ASP A 161 -16.34 -7.85 -5.32
N GLY A 162 -15.22 -7.27 -5.74
CA GLY A 162 -15.15 -5.88 -6.20
C GLY A 162 -13.90 -5.14 -5.75
N TYR A 163 -14.02 -3.81 -5.70
CA TYR A 163 -12.94 -2.89 -5.40
C TYR A 163 -13.17 -2.22 -4.05
N TYR A 164 -12.08 -1.96 -3.35
CA TYR A 164 -12.07 -1.41 -2.01
C TYR A 164 -11.07 -0.27 -1.89
N CYS A 165 -11.40 0.71 -1.05
CA CYS A 165 -10.51 1.78 -0.64
C CYS A 165 -10.20 1.59 0.84
N GLN A 166 -8.93 1.34 1.14
CA GLN A 166 -8.42 1.20 2.50
C GLN A 166 -7.74 2.50 2.92
N PHE A 167 -8.12 3.03 4.08
CA PHE A 167 -7.47 4.15 4.73
C PHE A 167 -6.61 3.58 5.86
N ILE A 168 -5.33 3.90 5.84
CA ILE A 168 -4.37 3.46 6.86
C ILE A 168 -4.09 4.66 7.77
N LEU A 169 -4.56 4.57 9.01
CA LEU A 169 -4.51 5.63 10.00
C LEU A 169 -3.43 5.37 11.05
N SER A 170 -2.74 6.44 11.43
CA SER A 170 -1.87 6.49 12.59
C SER A 170 -2.65 7.10 13.74
N VAL A 171 -3.36 6.25 14.49
CA VAL A 171 -4.11 6.61 15.69
C VAL A 171 -3.78 5.61 16.78
N ASP A 172 -3.67 6.10 18.02
CA ASP A 172 -3.53 5.27 19.21
C ASP A 172 -4.93 4.89 19.68
N LEU A 173 -5.28 3.62 19.46
CA LEU A 173 -6.53 3.05 19.97
C LEU A 173 -6.32 2.66 21.43
N LYS A 174 -6.71 3.54 22.33
CA LYS A 174 -6.94 3.19 23.73
C LYS A 174 -8.41 2.79 23.86
N ILE A 175 -8.65 1.53 24.19
CA ILE A 175 -9.99 1.04 24.52
C ILE A 175 -10.00 0.95 26.04
N ASP A 176 -10.74 1.85 26.68
CA ASP A 176 -10.97 1.75 28.12
C ASP A 176 -11.89 0.55 28.35
N THR A 177 -11.34 -0.50 28.96
CA THR A 177 -12.06 -1.73 29.29
C THR A 177 -11.98 -1.98 30.78
N GLU A 178 -13.09 -2.35 31.40
CA GLU A 178 -13.09 -2.82 32.78
C GLU A 178 -12.25 -4.09 32.92
N PRO A 179 -11.32 -4.16 33.89
CA PRO A 179 -10.56 -5.37 34.16
C PRO A 179 -11.50 -6.53 34.47
N THR A 180 -11.35 -7.66 33.77
CA THR A 180 -12.23 -8.83 33.96
C THR A 180 -12.01 -9.54 35.31
N GLY A 181 -11.02 -9.12 36.10
CA GLY A 181 -10.59 -9.78 37.35
C GLY A 181 -9.98 -11.17 37.15
N LYS A 182 -9.90 -11.67 35.91
CA LYS A 182 -9.32 -12.96 35.55
C LYS A 182 -7.90 -12.75 35.03
N ALA A 183 -6.91 -13.21 35.78
CA ALA A 183 -5.54 -13.27 35.30
C ALA A 183 -5.39 -14.45 34.34
N ILE A 184 -5.08 -14.17 33.06
CA ILE A 184 -4.68 -15.17 32.08
C ILE A 184 -3.16 -15.05 31.92
N GLY A 185 -2.43 -16.09 32.34
CA GLY A 185 -1.01 -16.22 32.03
C GLY A 185 -0.83 -16.76 30.63
N LEU A 186 -0.14 -16.01 29.76
CA LEU A 186 0.30 -16.50 28.45
C LEU A 186 1.74 -16.99 28.61
N ASP A 187 1.91 -18.30 28.79
CA ASP A 187 3.23 -18.94 28.69
C ASP A 187 3.46 -19.37 27.25
N VAL A 188 4.55 -18.88 26.65
CA VAL A 188 4.97 -19.19 25.28
C VAL A 188 6.22 -20.06 25.26
N GLY A 189 6.44 -20.83 26.32
CA GLY A 189 7.48 -21.84 26.40
C GLY A 189 7.49 -22.74 25.18
N LEU A 190 8.69 -22.95 24.61
CA LEU A 190 8.91 -24.00 23.63
C LEU A 190 9.08 -25.31 24.40
N GLU A 191 8.20 -26.29 24.20
CA GLU A 191 8.50 -27.67 24.59
C GLU A 191 9.69 -28.14 23.74
N SER A 192 10.78 -28.51 24.43
CA SER A 192 12.01 -29.06 23.84
C SER A 192 11.87 -30.54 23.50
#